data_AF-A0AAD5VAZ1-F1
#
_entry.id   AF-A0AAD5VAZ1-F1
#
_cell.length_a   1.000
_cell.length_b   1.000
_cell.length_c   1.000
_cell.angle_alpha   90.00
_cell.angle_beta   90.00
_cell.angle_gamma   90.00
#
_symmetry.space_group_name_H-M   'P 1'
#
loop_
_entity.id
_entity.type
_entity.pdbx_description
1 polymer ?
#
loop_
_entity_poly.entity_id
_entity_poly.type
_entity_poly.pdbx_seq_one_letter_code
_entity_poly.pdbx_strand_id
1 'polypeptide(L)'
;MAQPQKNPHRVVAGLKASVHNPNVSEEAKERAAHRLEEMGASVDRADPSGTSAQESGSGGPHESNRVLGGYKATLSNENTSEQAKAHAREVLEAAGYTVERSSDVSEDEHTTRVLAGYKAALHNPRVSDDAKQHAREYLKEHGAM
;
A
#
# COMPACT_ATOMS: atom_id res chain seq x y z
N MET A 1 30.41 -16.67 9.84
CA MET A 1 29.60 -16.27 8.68
C MET A 1 28.14 -16.55 9.00
N ALA A 2 27.33 -15.52 9.23
CA ALA A 2 25.91 -15.67 9.56
C ALA A 2 25.10 -15.91 8.27
N GLN A 3 24.46 -17.06 8.13
CA GLN A 3 23.55 -17.34 7.03
C GLN A 3 22.33 -16.42 7.18
N PRO A 4 21.98 -15.59 6.18
CA PRO A 4 20.80 -14.75 6.25
C PRO A 4 19.57 -15.67 6.36
N GLN A 5 18.85 -15.58 7.49
CA GLN A 5 17.59 -16.31 7.69
C GLN A 5 16.58 -15.82 6.64
N LYS A 6 16.48 -16.58 5.54
CA LYS A 6 15.53 -16.29 4.46
C LYS A 6 14.13 -16.61 4.95
N ASN A 7 13.21 -15.67 4.77
CA ASN A 7 11.80 -15.88 5.06
C ASN A 7 11.29 -17.11 4.28
N PRO A 8 10.80 -18.17 4.95
CA PRO A 8 10.44 -19.44 4.30
C PRO A 8 9.38 -19.22 3.22
N HIS A 9 8.43 -18.31 3.46
CA HIS A 9 7.42 -17.90 2.48
C HIS A 9 8.01 -17.37 1.17
N ARG A 10 9.10 -16.58 1.23
CA ARG A 10 9.78 -16.07 0.03
C ARG A 10 10.53 -17.16 -0.71
N VAL A 11 11.07 -18.14 0.00
CA VAL A 11 11.76 -19.29 -0.60
C VAL A 11 10.76 -20.16 -1.36
N VAL A 12 9.62 -20.48 -0.74
CA VAL A 12 8.52 -21.20 -1.39
C VAL A 12 8.01 -20.47 -2.64
N ALA A 13 7.80 -19.16 -2.56
CA ALA A 13 7.37 -18.36 -3.72
C ALA A 13 8.40 -18.41 -4.87
N GLY A 14 9.69 -18.29 -4.56
CA GLY A 14 10.75 -18.38 -5.56
C GLY A 14 10.84 -19.76 -6.23
N LEU A 15 10.73 -20.82 -5.44
CA LEU A 15 10.74 -22.19 -5.98
C LEU A 15 9.52 -22.47 -6.85
N LYS A 16 8.32 -22.02 -6.44
CA LYS A 16 7.10 -22.14 -7.25
C LYS A 16 7.26 -21.41 -8.58
N ALA A 17 7.83 -20.20 -8.57
CA ALA A 17 8.12 -19.46 -9.79
C ALA A 17 9.11 -20.21 -10.69
N SER A 18 10.14 -20.85 -10.13
CA SER A 18 11.09 -21.67 -10.91
C SER A 18 10.43 -22.87 -11.58
N VAL A 19 9.48 -23.55 -10.92
CA VAL A 19 8.76 -24.70 -11.48
C VAL A 19 7.93 -24.30 -12.71
N HIS A 20 7.29 -23.13 -12.69
CA HIS A 20 6.46 -22.65 -13.79
C HIS A 20 7.21 -21.87 -14.88
N ASN A 21 8.50 -21.57 -14.69
CA ASN A 21 9.25 -20.77 -15.65
C ASN A 21 9.70 -21.63 -16.85
N PRO A 22 9.27 -21.33 -18.09
CA PRO A 22 9.66 -22.10 -19.28
C PRO A 22 11.15 -21.98 -19.62
N ASN A 23 11.85 -20.97 -19.08
CA ASN A 23 13.29 -20.76 -19.31
C ASN A 23 14.19 -21.53 -18.33
N VAL A 24 13.62 -22.33 -17.44
CA VAL A 24 14.36 -23.15 -16.47
C VAL A 24 14.45 -24.58 -17.00
N SER A 25 15.58 -25.25 -16.78
CA SER A 25 15.77 -26.64 -17.20
C SER A 25 14.86 -27.59 -16.41
N GLU A 26 14.46 -28.69 -17.03
CA GLU A 26 13.60 -29.70 -16.39
C GLU A 26 14.20 -30.25 -15.09
N GLU A 27 15.51 -30.52 -15.07
CA GLU A 27 16.23 -30.96 -13.87
C GLU A 27 16.17 -29.92 -12.73
N ALA A 28 16.20 -28.62 -13.07
CA ALA A 28 16.09 -27.55 -12.07
C ALA A 28 14.65 -27.38 -11.57
N LYS A 29 13.63 -27.61 -12.43
CA LYS A 29 12.22 -27.63 -12.01
C LYS A 29 11.94 -28.77 -11.06
N GLU A 30 12.46 -29.97 -11.35
CA GLU A 30 12.28 -31.15 -10.50
C GLU A 30 12.91 -30.93 -9.11
N ARG A 31 14.15 -30.41 -9.06
CA ARG A 31 14.79 -30.04 -7.79
C ARG A 31 14.01 -28.97 -7.01
N ALA A 32 13.42 -28.00 -7.72
CA ALA A 32 12.60 -26.97 -7.10
C ALA A 32 11.29 -27.54 -6.54
N ALA A 33 10.66 -28.48 -7.25
CA ALA A 33 9.45 -29.19 -6.83
C ALA A 33 9.71 -30.05 -5.59
N HIS A 34 10.78 -30.86 -5.59
CA HIS A 34 11.16 -31.68 -4.44
C HIS A 34 11.43 -30.82 -3.19
N ARG A 35 12.07 -29.65 -3.37
CA ARG A 35 12.33 -28.72 -2.27
C ARG A 35 11.08 -27.99 -1.77
N LEU A 36 10.07 -27.81 -2.62
CA LEU A 36 8.75 -27.32 -2.21
C LEU A 36 8.02 -28.35 -1.35
N GLU A 37 8.06 -29.63 -1.74
CA GLU A 37 7.47 -30.73 -0.98
C GLU A 37 8.15 -30.92 0.38
N GLU A 38 9.48 -30.83 0.46
CA GLU A 38 10.23 -30.87 1.72
C GLU A 38 9.80 -29.74 2.68
N MET A 39 9.40 -28.59 2.14
CA MET A 39 8.86 -27.47 2.91
C MET A 39 7.34 -27.53 3.14
N GLY A 40 6.67 -28.62 2.71
CA GLY A 40 5.24 -28.83 2.88
C GLY A 40 4.36 -27.95 1.98
N ALA A 41 4.92 -27.37 0.92
CA ALA A 41 4.20 -26.52 -0.03
C ALA A 41 3.89 -27.28 -1.33
N SER A 42 2.62 -27.35 -1.73
CA SER A 42 2.21 -28.05 -2.95
C SER A 42 2.23 -27.16 -4.20
N VAL A 43 2.67 -27.75 -5.32
CA VAL A 43 2.70 -27.13 -6.65
C VAL A 43 1.29 -27.14 -7.30
N ASP A 44 0.40 -28.00 -6.81
CA ASP A 44 -0.87 -28.34 -7.46
C ASP A 44 -1.96 -27.24 -7.42
N ARG A 45 -1.72 -26.09 -6.77
CA ARG A 45 -2.54 -24.89 -7.00
C ARG A 45 -2.03 -24.16 -8.24
N ALA A 46 -2.31 -24.73 -9.40
CA ALA A 46 -2.23 -24.07 -10.69
C ALA A 46 -3.39 -23.07 -10.83
N ASP A 47 -3.28 -21.91 -10.17
CA ASP A 47 -3.96 -20.71 -10.65
C ASP A 47 -2.95 -19.93 -11.51
N PRO A 48 -3.13 -19.83 -12.83
CA PRO A 48 -2.21 -19.14 -13.72
C PRO A 48 -2.25 -17.61 -13.57
N SER A 49 -3.06 -17.06 -12.64
CA SER A 49 -2.95 -15.66 -12.25
C SER A 49 -1.90 -15.52 -11.15
N GLY A 50 -0.82 -14.81 -11.45
CA GLY A 50 0.24 -14.46 -10.49
C GLY A 50 -0.22 -13.46 -9.43
N THR A 51 -1.34 -13.73 -8.77
CA THR A 51 -1.79 -13.00 -7.59
C THR A 51 -1.71 -13.95 -6.42
N SER A 52 -1.02 -13.54 -5.37
CA SER A 52 -1.02 -14.19 -4.07
C SER A 52 -2.46 -14.41 -3.59
N ALA A 53 -3.06 -15.54 -3.95
CA ALA A 53 -4.14 -16.15 -3.21
C ALA A 53 -3.53 -16.69 -1.92
N GLN A 54 -3.17 -15.74 -1.05
CA GLN A 54 -3.24 -15.96 0.37
C GLN A 54 -4.62 -16.55 0.62
N GLU A 55 -4.61 -17.70 1.28
CA GLU A 55 -5.77 -18.48 1.61
C GLU A 55 -6.86 -17.55 2.12
N SER A 56 -8.03 -17.67 1.48
CA SER A 56 -9.26 -16.94 1.74
C SER A 56 -9.77 -17.22 3.16
N GLY A 57 -9.04 -16.71 4.13
CA GLY A 57 -9.52 -16.39 5.45
C GLY A 57 -9.83 -14.91 5.47
N SER A 58 -11.13 -14.60 5.46
CA SER A 58 -11.72 -13.33 5.85
C SER A 58 -11.56 -12.17 4.86
N GLY A 59 -12.69 -11.69 4.35
CA GLY A 59 -12.85 -10.32 3.83
C GLY A 59 -12.51 -9.32 4.93
N GLY A 60 -11.21 -9.07 5.08
CA GLY A 60 -10.66 -8.19 6.09
C GLY A 60 -10.71 -6.74 5.61
N PRO A 61 -10.63 -5.77 6.55
CA PRO A 61 -10.66 -4.35 6.25
C PRO A 61 -9.57 -3.91 5.26
N HIS A 62 -8.51 -4.70 5.06
CA HIS A 62 -7.45 -4.44 4.09
C HIS A 62 -7.89 -4.55 2.62
N GLU A 63 -8.79 -5.49 2.29
CA GLU A 63 -9.30 -5.62 0.92
C GLU A 63 -10.23 -4.45 0.58
N SER A 64 -11.11 -4.10 1.53
CA SER A 64 -11.95 -2.90 1.45
C SER A 64 -11.11 -1.63 1.31
N ASN A 65 -10.05 -1.44 2.11
CA ASN A 65 -9.18 -0.27 2.00
C ASN A 65 -8.45 -0.19 0.65
N ARG A 66 -8.03 -1.32 0.08
CA ARG A 66 -7.39 -1.36 -1.23
C ARG A 66 -8.36 -0.98 -2.35
N VAL A 67 -9.58 -1.49 -2.28
CA VAL A 67 -10.66 -1.18 -3.23
C VAL A 67 -11.07 0.30 -3.13
N LEU A 68 -11.28 0.82 -1.91
CA LEU A 68 -11.58 2.23 -1.67
C LEU A 68 -10.43 3.14 -2.14
N GLY A 69 -9.18 2.74 -1.92
CA GLY A 69 -8.01 3.44 -2.47
C GLY A 69 -8.03 3.50 -4.00
N GLY A 70 -8.46 2.44 -4.67
CA GLY A 70 -8.67 2.41 -6.11
C GLY A 70 -9.72 3.42 -6.56
N TYR A 71 -10.89 3.46 -5.92
CA TYR A 71 -11.92 4.45 -6.23
C TYR A 71 -11.43 5.88 -6.00
N LYS A 72 -10.65 6.13 -4.94
CA LYS A 72 -10.02 7.44 -4.73
C LYS A 72 -9.07 7.82 -5.87
N ALA A 73 -8.28 6.87 -6.36
CA ALA A 73 -7.42 7.10 -7.52
C ALA A 73 -8.22 7.42 -8.80
N THR A 74 -9.38 6.77 -9.00
CA THR A 74 -10.24 7.09 -10.14
C THR A 74 -10.79 8.51 -10.11
N LEU A 75 -10.99 9.10 -8.92
CA LEU A 75 -11.44 10.50 -8.78
C LEU A 75 -10.34 11.51 -9.13
N SER A 76 -9.09 11.19 -8.84
CA SER A 76 -7.95 12.08 -9.10
C SER A 76 -7.36 11.93 -10.51
N ASN A 77 -7.69 10.84 -11.22
CA ASN A 77 -7.20 10.64 -12.57
C ASN A 77 -7.96 11.52 -13.57
N GLU A 78 -7.26 12.37 -14.32
CA GLU A 78 -7.88 13.24 -15.33
C GLU A 78 -8.40 12.46 -16.55
N ASN A 79 -7.86 11.25 -16.79
CA ASN A 79 -8.23 10.40 -17.92
C ASN A 79 -9.44 9.49 -17.65
N THR A 80 -10.04 9.56 -16.46
CA THR A 80 -11.27 8.79 -16.14
C THR A 80 -12.51 9.57 -16.57
N SER A 81 -13.53 8.84 -17.02
CA SER A 81 -14.80 9.45 -17.41
C SER A 81 -15.55 10.00 -16.20
N GLU A 82 -16.38 11.02 -16.43
CA GLU A 82 -17.21 11.62 -15.39
C GLU A 82 -18.19 10.60 -14.77
N GLN A 83 -18.66 9.64 -15.57
CA GLN A 83 -19.51 8.54 -15.08
C GLN A 83 -18.75 7.61 -14.13
N ALA A 84 -17.49 7.27 -14.44
CA ALA A 84 -16.65 6.46 -13.56
C ALA A 84 -16.33 7.19 -12.27
N LYS A 85 -16.07 8.50 -12.33
CA LYS A 85 -15.87 9.35 -11.14
C LYS A 85 -17.14 9.42 -10.29
N ALA A 86 -18.32 9.60 -10.90
CA ALA A 86 -19.59 9.63 -10.16
C ALA A 86 -19.81 8.32 -9.38
N HIS A 87 -19.63 7.18 -10.03
CA HIS A 87 -19.74 5.88 -9.38
C HIS A 87 -18.69 5.68 -8.28
N ALA A 88 -17.45 6.12 -8.50
CA ALA A 88 -16.41 6.07 -7.48
C ALA A 88 -16.73 6.91 -6.25
N ARG A 89 -17.37 8.09 -6.41
CA ARG A 89 -17.85 8.89 -5.28
C ARG A 89 -18.92 8.16 -4.49
N GLU A 90 -19.90 7.57 -5.16
CA GLU A 90 -21.00 6.83 -4.51
C GLU A 90 -20.47 5.66 -3.66
N VAL A 91 -19.53 4.88 -4.20
CA VAL A 91 -18.93 3.75 -3.47
C VAL A 91 -18.13 4.22 -2.25
N LEU A 92 -17.40 5.34 -2.36
CA LEU A 92 -16.66 5.91 -1.23
C LEU A 92 -17.60 6.46 -0.14
N GLU A 93 -18.67 7.14 -0.54
CA GLU A 93 -19.67 7.67 0.39
C GLU A 93 -20.41 6.55 1.12
N ALA A 94 -20.82 5.50 0.42
CA ALA A 94 -21.45 4.31 1.01
C ALA A 94 -20.54 3.60 2.02
N ALA A 95 -19.22 3.68 1.82
CA ALA A 95 -18.22 3.16 2.74
C ALA A 95 -17.88 4.12 3.91
N GLY A 96 -18.55 5.27 4.01
CA GLY A 96 -18.31 6.29 5.03
C GLY A 96 -17.06 7.15 4.78
N TYR A 97 -16.47 7.07 3.58
CA TYR A 97 -15.38 7.93 3.15
C TYR A 97 -15.94 9.13 2.38
N THR A 98 -16.29 10.18 3.09
CA THR A 98 -16.61 11.47 2.49
C THR A 98 -15.33 12.04 1.85
N VAL A 99 -15.34 12.18 0.52
CA VAL A 99 -14.23 12.74 -0.26
C VAL A 99 -14.11 14.26 -0.03
N GLU A 100 -15.22 14.89 0.32
CA GLU A 100 -15.28 16.30 0.71
C GLU A 100 -14.63 16.46 2.10
N ARG A 101 -13.84 17.52 2.29
CA ARG A 101 -13.37 17.91 3.63
C ARG A 101 -14.60 18.04 4.52
N SER A 102 -14.70 17.24 5.58
CA SER A 102 -15.81 17.33 6.53
C SER A 102 -15.93 18.79 7.00
N SER A 103 -16.99 19.47 6.60
CA SER A 103 -17.27 20.87 6.94
C SER A 103 -17.48 21.09 8.44
N ASP A 104 -17.51 20.02 9.22
CA ASP A 104 -17.56 20.01 10.68
C ASP A 104 -16.25 20.49 11.34
N VAL A 105 -15.11 20.39 10.63
CA VAL A 105 -13.84 20.96 11.10
C VAL A 105 -13.75 22.39 10.60
N SER A 106 -13.96 23.35 11.50
CA SER A 106 -13.74 24.77 11.22
C SER A 106 -12.36 24.98 10.60
N GLU A 107 -12.26 25.85 9.60
CA GLU A 107 -11.00 26.20 8.94
C GLU A 107 -9.92 26.64 9.94
N ASP A 108 -10.33 27.20 11.08
CA ASP A 108 -9.47 27.61 12.18
C ASP A 108 -8.83 26.42 12.93
N GLU A 109 -9.61 25.35 13.19
CA GLU A 109 -9.11 24.12 13.82
C GLU A 109 -8.14 23.38 12.88
N HIS A 110 -8.47 23.33 11.59
CA HIS A 110 -7.57 22.78 10.56
C HIS A 110 -6.24 23.55 10.54
N THR A 111 -6.29 24.88 10.50
CA THR A 111 -5.11 25.75 10.50
C THR A 111 -4.27 25.52 11.75
N THR A 112 -4.90 25.45 12.92
CA THR A 112 -4.23 25.16 14.20
C THR A 112 -3.50 23.81 14.17
N ARG A 113 -4.13 22.75 13.65
CA ARG A 113 -3.49 21.44 13.50
C ARG A 113 -2.31 21.46 12.52
N VAL A 114 -2.45 22.16 11.40
CA VAL A 114 -1.35 22.32 10.42
C VAL A 114 -0.16 23.02 11.05
N LEU A 115 -0.38 24.13 11.75
CA LEU A 115 0.68 24.87 12.44
C LEU A 115 1.34 24.04 13.54
N ALA A 116 0.57 23.27 14.29
CA ALA A 116 1.11 22.32 15.28
C ALA A 116 2.00 21.25 14.63
N GLY A 117 1.59 20.73 13.46
CA GLY A 117 2.38 19.77 12.68
C GLY A 117 3.71 20.36 12.20
N TYR A 118 3.71 21.57 11.66
CA TYR A 118 4.94 22.26 11.27
C TYR A 118 5.86 22.55 12.45
N LYS A 119 5.32 22.94 13.62
CA LYS A 119 6.10 23.08 14.86
C LYS A 119 6.75 21.76 15.26
N ALA A 120 6.01 20.65 15.21
CA ALA A 120 6.56 19.33 15.50
C ALA A 120 7.67 18.93 14.52
N ALA A 121 7.54 19.27 13.23
CA ALA A 121 8.55 19.00 12.21
C ALA A 121 9.89 19.68 12.52
N LEU A 122 9.88 20.89 13.09
CA LEU A 122 11.10 21.62 13.49
C LEU A 122 11.92 20.86 14.55
N HIS A 123 11.23 20.17 15.47
CA HIS A 123 11.86 19.44 16.57
C HIS A 123 12.17 17.98 16.23
N ASN A 124 11.63 17.46 15.12
CA ASN A 124 11.84 16.08 14.74
C ASN A 124 13.26 15.88 14.16
N PRO A 125 14.10 15.01 14.76
CA PRO A 125 15.45 14.75 14.26
C PRO A 125 15.46 13.97 12.93
N ARG A 126 14.34 13.33 12.55
CA ARG A 126 14.21 12.61 11.27
C ARG A 126 13.82 13.50 10.09
N VAL A 127 13.52 14.77 10.34
CA VAL A 127 13.16 15.75 9.29
C VAL A 127 14.43 16.47 8.82
N SER A 128 14.58 16.60 7.51
CA SER A 128 15.72 17.27 6.88
C SER A 128 15.75 18.78 7.17
N ASP A 129 16.93 19.39 7.11
CA ASP A 129 17.09 20.83 7.32
C ASP A 129 16.28 21.67 6.33
N ASP A 130 16.21 21.24 5.06
CA ASP A 130 15.41 21.91 4.01
C ASP A 130 13.91 21.90 4.35
N ALA A 131 13.38 20.75 4.79
CA ALA A 131 11.99 20.64 5.23
C ALA A 131 11.72 21.45 6.51
N LYS A 132 12.71 21.59 7.41
CA LYS A 132 12.59 22.47 8.59
C LYS A 132 12.62 23.95 8.21
N GLN A 133 13.39 24.34 7.21
CA GLN A 133 13.40 25.71 6.72
C GLN A 133 12.05 26.08 6.11
N HIS A 134 11.49 25.19 5.28
CA HIS A 134 10.13 25.37 4.75
C HIS A 134 9.09 25.46 5.87
N ALA A 135 9.18 24.58 6.88
CA ALA A 135 8.29 24.62 8.05
C ALA A 135 8.39 25.95 8.82
N ARG A 136 9.59 26.53 8.95
CA ARG A 136 9.81 27.85 9.57
C ARG A 136 9.14 28.96 8.76
N GLU A 137 9.33 28.97 7.45
CA GLU A 137 8.74 29.98 6.57
C GLU A 137 7.21 29.95 6.65
N TYR A 138 6.63 28.76 6.56
CA TYR A 138 5.19 28.55 6.66
C TYR A 138 4.63 29.06 8.01
N LEU A 139 5.31 28.74 9.13
CA LEU A 139 4.92 29.24 10.46
C LEU A 139 5.02 30.77 10.57
N LYS A 140 6.00 31.40 9.92
CA LYS A 140 6.17 32.86 9.92
C LYS A 140 5.08 33.54 9.12
N GLU A 141 4.73 33.02 7.95
CA GLU A 141 3.65 33.53 7.10
C GLU A 141 2.30 33.48 7.82
N HIS A 142 2.07 32.44 8.61
CA HIS A 142 0.82 32.24 9.37
C HIS A 142 0.89 32.81 10.79
N GLY A 143 1.92 33.61 11.13
CA GLY A 143 2.01 34.31 12.42
C GLY A 143 2.20 33.40 13.65
N ALA A 144 2.68 32.17 13.44
CA ALA A 144 2.80 31.13 14.46
C ALA A 144 4.25 30.85 14.91
N MET A 145 5.21 31.68 14.47
CA MET A 145 6.65 31.54 14.74
C MET A 145 7.08 32.25 16.03
#